data_AF-A0A9C8GIJ5-F1
#
_entry.id   AF-A0A9C8GIJ5-F1
#
_cell.length_a   1.000
_cell.length_b   1.000
_cell.length_c   1.000
_cell.angle_alpha   90.00
_cell.angle_beta   90.00
_cell.angle_gamma   90.00
#
_symmetry.space_group_name_H-M   'P 1'
#
loop_
_entity.id
_entity.type
_entity.pdbx_description
1 polymer ?
#
loop_
_entity_poly.entity_id
_entity_poly.type
_entity_poly.pdbx_seq_one_letter_code
_entity_poly.pdbx_strand_id
1 'polypeptide(L)'
;MILHRLTLVNIGVYRGRHTFDLRPQDGRPIVLLGGKNGAGKTTLMEAIRLCLHGDMALDEQVSPPTRRNRHDYERYLRGRIHRSPNGVIRLDWASIELEFEYAVAGERQTYTVERSWRDNGKRVQETLRVRQGPEAADEMDAGQWSTLIHGLIPPALTQLFFFDGEKILALSNGARDVQQAALARAIRSLLGLDVVEQLHADMSV
;
A
#
# COMPACT_ATOMS: atom_id res chain seq x y z
N MET A 1 10.84 2.23 8.69
CA MET A 1 9.50 2.85 8.64
C MET A 1 8.73 2.40 9.87
N ILE A 2 8.08 3.30 10.60
CA ILE A 2 7.22 2.99 11.75
C ILE A 2 5.84 3.59 11.46
N LEU A 3 4.81 2.75 11.39
CA LEU A 3 3.45 3.23 11.18
C LEU A 3 2.95 3.92 12.45
N HIS A 4 2.35 5.10 12.31
CA HIS A 4 1.80 5.84 13.44
C HIS A 4 0.29 5.77 13.50
N ARG A 5 -0.38 5.95 12.35
CA ARG A 5 -1.84 6.08 12.34
C ARG A 5 -2.40 5.66 11.00
N LEU A 6 -3.49 4.89 11.03
CA LEU A 6 -4.27 4.53 9.86
C LEU A 6 -5.69 5.05 10.05
N THR A 7 -6.16 5.87 9.12
CA THR A 7 -7.55 6.32 9.08
C THR A 7 -8.22 5.75 7.83
N LEU A 8 -9.38 5.12 8.02
CA LEU A 8 -10.25 4.62 6.96
C LEU A 8 -11.56 5.39 6.97
N VAL A 9 -12.02 5.81 5.79
CA VAL A 9 -13.35 6.42 5.63
C VAL A 9 -14.11 5.68 4.55
N ASN A 10 -15.22 5.04 4.93
CA ASN A 10 -16.11 4.32 4.01
C ASN A 10 -15.41 3.20 3.21
N ILE A 11 -14.55 2.41 3.85
CA ILE A 11 -13.77 1.33 3.22
C ILE A 11 -14.28 -0.04 3.64
N GLY A 12 -14.72 -0.86 2.68
CA GLY A 12 -15.10 -2.26 2.92
C GLY A 12 -16.16 -2.38 4.02
N VAL A 13 -15.79 -2.97 5.15
CA VAL A 13 -16.68 -3.12 6.32
C VAL A 13 -16.76 -1.86 7.20
N TYR A 14 -15.84 -0.91 7.04
CA TYR A 14 -15.74 0.32 7.84
C TYR A 14 -16.62 1.43 7.25
N ARG A 15 -17.80 1.64 7.83
CA ARG A 15 -18.67 2.79 7.51
C ARG A 15 -18.27 4.02 8.33
N GLY A 16 -18.18 5.18 7.68
CA GLY A 16 -17.74 6.41 8.34
C GLY A 16 -16.24 6.40 8.61
N ARG A 17 -15.77 7.29 9.48
CA ARG A 17 -14.36 7.46 9.84
C ARG A 17 -13.96 6.51 10.98
N HIS A 18 -12.93 5.70 10.74
CA HIS A 18 -12.29 4.83 11.72
C HIS A 18 -10.81 5.15 11.75
N THR A 19 -10.24 5.43 12.92
CA THR A 19 -8.82 5.74 13.09
C THR A 19 -8.18 4.73 14.05
N PHE A 20 -7.06 4.17 13.63
CA PHE A 20 -6.27 3.19 14.37
C PHE A 20 -4.93 3.83 14.73
N ASP A 21 -4.59 3.82 16.01
CA ASP A 21 -3.24 4.17 16.47
C ASP A 21 -2.35 2.94 16.31
N LEU A 22 -1.28 3.10 15.54
CA LEU A 22 -0.30 2.06 15.21
C LEU A 22 1.06 2.36 15.85
N ARG A 23 1.17 3.41 16.67
CA ARG A 23 2.41 3.75 17.35
C ARG A 23 2.80 2.67 18.36
N PRO A 24 4.00 2.08 18.25
CA PRO A 24 4.55 1.26 19.31
C PRO A 24 4.74 2.08 20.59
N GLN A 25 4.63 1.43 21.74
CA GLN A 25 4.98 2.04 23.03
C GLN A 25 6.44 1.70 23.36
N ASP A 26 7.08 2.49 24.22
CA ASP A 26 8.45 2.22 24.66
C ASP A 26 8.57 0.81 25.28
N GLY A 27 9.54 0.05 24.80
CA GLY A 27 9.73 -1.36 25.18
C GLY A 27 8.65 -2.33 24.68
N ARG A 28 7.66 -1.85 23.90
CA ARG A 28 6.56 -2.65 23.34
C ARG A 28 6.45 -2.41 21.82
N PRO A 29 7.33 -3.06 21.03
CA PRO A 29 7.40 -2.84 19.58
C PRO A 29 6.22 -3.45 18.79
N ILE A 30 5.38 -4.26 19.43
CA ILE A 30 4.29 -5.00 18.78
C ILE A 30 2.95 -4.33 19.07
N VAL A 31 2.22 -3.98 18.01
CA VAL A 31 0.83 -3.52 18.07
C VAL A 31 -0.08 -4.66 17.64
N LEU A 32 -0.99 -5.08 18.52
CA LEU A 32 -1.93 -6.16 18.26
C LEU A 32 -3.32 -5.60 17.92
N LEU A 33 -3.78 -5.85 16.69
CA LEU A 33 -5.14 -5.54 16.27
C LEU A 33 -6.00 -6.81 16.32
N GLY A 34 -6.74 -6.97 17.42
CA GLY A 34 -7.63 -8.10 17.64
C GLY A 34 -9.01 -7.90 17.01
N GLY A 35 -9.55 -8.93 16.37
CA GLY A 35 -10.91 -8.91 15.83
C GLY A 35 -11.38 -10.28 15.38
N LYS A 36 -12.70 -10.51 15.34
CA LYS A 36 -13.29 -11.74 14.80
C LYS A 36 -13.03 -11.88 13.30
N ASN A 37 -13.26 -13.05 12.73
CA ASN A 37 -13.23 -13.21 11.27
C ASN A 37 -14.35 -12.38 10.64
N GLY A 38 -14.06 -11.74 9.50
CA GLY A 38 -14.97 -10.77 8.89
C GLY A 38 -14.98 -9.38 9.54
N ALA A 39 -14.27 -9.15 10.66
CA ALA A 39 -14.20 -7.84 11.30
C ALA A 39 -13.36 -6.79 10.55
N GLY A 40 -12.76 -7.15 9.41
CA GLY A 40 -11.99 -6.22 8.58
C GLY A 40 -10.48 -6.23 8.77
N LYS A 41 -9.90 -7.25 9.44
CA LYS A 41 -8.44 -7.39 9.62
C LYS A 41 -7.67 -7.35 8.30
N THR A 42 -8.06 -8.20 7.34
CA THR A 42 -7.48 -8.20 5.98
C THR A 42 -7.70 -6.88 5.27
N THR A 43 -8.85 -6.24 5.47
CA THR A 43 -9.17 -4.92 4.91
C THR A 43 -8.20 -3.84 5.40
N LEU A 44 -7.74 -3.90 6.66
CA LEU A 44 -6.71 -2.96 7.17
C LEU A 44 -5.40 -3.13 6.41
N MET A 45 -4.93 -4.37 6.24
CA MET A 45 -3.69 -4.67 5.53
C MET A 45 -3.77 -4.26 4.06
N GLU A 46 -4.89 -4.56 3.40
CA GLU A 46 -5.16 -4.14 2.02
C GLU A 46 -5.23 -2.62 1.87
N ALA A 47 -5.82 -1.93 2.85
CA ALA A 47 -5.90 -0.48 2.84
C ALA A 47 -4.51 0.16 2.93
N ILE A 48 -3.63 -0.36 3.79
CA ILE A 48 -2.24 0.13 3.87
C ILE A 48 -1.53 -0.07 2.52
N ARG A 49 -1.62 -1.26 1.92
CA ARG A 49 -1.03 -1.54 0.61
C ARG A 49 -1.56 -0.60 -0.48
N LEU A 50 -2.87 -0.40 -0.53
CA LEU A 50 -3.52 0.48 -1.49
C LEU A 50 -3.12 1.94 -1.28
N CYS A 51 -3.05 2.41 -0.04
CA CYS A 51 -2.62 3.76 0.28
C CYS A 51 -1.22 4.04 -0.28
N LEU A 52 -0.27 3.14 0.01
CA LEU A 52 1.13 3.28 -0.38
C LEU A 52 1.33 3.17 -1.89
N HIS A 53 0.79 2.12 -2.52
CA HIS A 53 1.16 1.73 -3.88
C HIS A 53 0.08 1.97 -4.95
N GLY A 54 -1.15 2.30 -4.57
CA GLY A 54 -2.23 2.58 -5.53
C GLY A 54 -2.53 1.40 -6.45
N ASP A 55 -2.50 1.62 -7.75
CA ASP A 55 -2.69 0.60 -8.79
C ASP A 55 -1.59 -0.46 -8.79
N MET A 56 -0.40 -0.14 -8.27
CA MET A 56 0.68 -1.10 -8.09
C MET A 56 0.45 -2.07 -6.94
N ALA A 57 -0.53 -1.80 -6.07
CA ALA A 57 -0.95 -2.72 -5.01
C ALA A 57 -1.78 -3.91 -5.54
N LEU A 58 -2.27 -3.85 -6.78
CA LEU A 58 -2.92 -4.98 -7.45
C LEU A 58 -1.82 -5.94 -7.90
N ASP A 59 -1.70 -7.05 -7.18
CA ASP A 59 -0.80 -8.17 -7.48
C ASP A 59 -0.78 -8.51 -8.98
N GLU A 60 0.39 -8.96 -9.47
CA GLU A 60 0.64 -9.49 -10.83
C GLU A 60 -0.35 -10.56 -11.31
N GLN A 61 -1.18 -11.11 -10.41
CA GLN A 61 -2.16 -12.15 -10.73
C GLN A 61 -3.31 -11.67 -11.63
N VAL A 62 -3.53 -10.35 -11.78
CA VAL A 62 -4.67 -9.86 -12.57
C VAL A 62 -4.31 -9.61 -14.04
N SER A 63 -3.04 -9.36 -14.38
CA SER A 63 -2.51 -9.35 -15.77
C SER A 63 -1.00 -9.07 -15.80
N PRO A 64 -0.27 -9.57 -16.82
CA PRO A 64 1.13 -9.19 -17.04
C PRO A 64 1.29 -7.67 -17.18
N PRO A 65 2.49 -7.12 -16.90
CA PRO A 65 2.78 -5.67 -16.80
C PRO A 65 2.42 -4.86 -18.06
N THR A 66 2.19 -5.53 -19.19
CA THR A 66 1.86 -4.93 -20.49
C THR A 66 0.38 -4.62 -20.71
N ARG A 67 -0.55 -5.05 -19.83
CA ARG A 67 -2.00 -4.76 -19.95
C ARG A 67 -2.70 -4.50 -18.62
N ARG A 68 -2.17 -3.61 -17.77
CA ARG A 68 -2.98 -3.05 -16.67
C ARG A 68 -4.09 -2.18 -17.25
N ASN A 69 -5.29 -2.74 -17.34
CA ASN A 69 -6.44 -1.98 -17.78
C ASN A 69 -6.88 -1.05 -16.65
N ARG A 70 -6.83 0.26 -16.89
CA ARG A 70 -7.35 1.29 -15.97
C ARG A 70 -8.77 0.96 -15.48
N HIS A 71 -9.57 0.31 -16.32
CA HIS A 71 -10.92 -0.13 -15.97
C HIS A 71 -10.96 -1.15 -14.83
N ASP A 72 -9.96 -2.05 -14.72
CA ASP A 72 -9.90 -3.04 -13.63
C ASP A 72 -9.52 -2.38 -12.31
N TYR A 73 -8.62 -1.40 -12.34
CA TYR A 73 -8.31 -0.60 -11.16
C TYR A 73 -9.51 0.25 -10.70
N GLU A 74 -10.22 0.91 -11.63
CA GLU A 74 -11.45 1.63 -11.30
C GLU A 74 -12.52 0.71 -10.72
N ARG A 75 -12.66 -0.52 -11.27
CA ARG A 75 -13.56 -1.55 -10.71
C ARG A 75 -13.14 -1.96 -9.30
N TYR A 76 -11.84 -2.16 -9.08
CA TYR A 76 -11.28 -2.50 -7.78
C TYR A 76 -11.59 -1.41 -6.74
N LEU A 77 -11.28 -0.15 -7.03
CA LEU A 77 -11.58 0.99 -6.15
C LEU A 77 -13.08 1.09 -5.83
N ARG A 78 -13.94 0.93 -6.84
CA ARG A 78 -15.40 0.91 -6.66
C ARG A 78 -15.88 -0.25 -5.77
N GLY A 79 -15.18 -1.38 -5.81
CA GLY A 79 -15.43 -2.54 -4.94
C GLY A 79 -15.02 -2.31 -3.49
N ARG A 80 -14.08 -1.39 -3.23
CA ARG A 80 -13.59 -1.06 -1.88
C ARG A 80 -14.41 -0.01 -1.15
N ILE A 81 -15.31 0.71 -1.82
CA ILE A 81 -16.25 1.64 -1.16
C ILE A 81 -17.25 0.83 -0.34
N HIS A 82 -17.47 1.23 0.92
CA HIS A 82 -18.44 0.60 1.82
C HIS A 82 -19.82 0.54 1.18
N ARG A 83 -20.40 -0.66 1.16
CA ARG A 83 -21.78 -0.91 0.71
C ARG A 83 -22.57 -1.42 1.89
N SER A 84 -23.59 -0.67 2.31
CA SER A 84 -24.53 -1.15 3.29
C SER A 84 -25.55 -2.05 2.59
N PRO A 85 -25.74 -3.32 3.04
CA PRO A 85 -26.75 -4.22 2.45
C PRO A 85 -28.18 -3.66 2.51
N ASN A 86 -28.46 -2.81 3.50
CA ASN A 86 -29.78 -2.27 3.81
C ASN A 86 -29.84 -0.73 3.68
N GLY A 87 -28.81 -0.11 3.10
CA GLY A 87 -28.65 1.35 3.12
C GLY A 87 -29.46 2.05 2.04
N VAL A 88 -30.36 2.95 2.45
CA VAL A 88 -31.07 3.89 1.55
C VAL A 88 -30.10 4.88 0.88
N ILE A 89 -28.93 5.13 1.49
CA ILE A 89 -27.90 6.03 0.97
C ILE A 89 -26.69 5.21 0.51
N ARG A 90 -26.43 5.24 -0.81
CA ARG A 90 -25.23 4.68 -1.41
C ARG A 90 -24.08 5.68 -1.27
N LEU A 91 -23.03 5.28 -0.57
CA LEU A 91 -21.79 6.04 -0.53
C LEU A 91 -21.08 5.90 -1.88
N ASP A 92 -20.59 7.02 -2.39
CA ASP A 92 -19.92 7.12 -3.68
C ASP A 92 -18.42 7.42 -3.53
N TRP A 93 -17.91 7.51 -2.31
CA TRP A 93 -16.51 7.85 -2.07
C TRP A 93 -15.93 7.12 -0.86
N ALA A 94 -14.61 6.97 -0.87
CA ALA A 94 -13.85 6.45 0.25
C ALA A 94 -12.45 7.07 0.32
N SER A 95 -11.83 7.03 1.48
CA SER A 95 -10.45 7.47 1.66
C SER A 95 -9.67 6.60 2.66
N ILE A 96 -8.36 6.58 2.45
CA ILE A 96 -7.38 5.95 3.32
C ILE A 96 -6.28 6.97 3.57
N GLU A 97 -6.01 7.23 4.83
CA GLU A 97 -4.92 8.08 5.27
C GLU A 97 -3.97 7.27 6.15
N LEU A 98 -2.69 7.29 5.82
CA LEU A 98 -1.62 6.60 6.54
C LEU A 98 -0.58 7.61 6.96
N GLU A 99 -0.29 7.63 8.25
CA GLU A 99 0.83 8.37 8.83
C GLU A 99 1.91 7.40 9.26
N PHE A 100 3.16 7.70 8.93
CA PHE A 100 4.31 6.92 9.33
C PHE A 100 5.56 7.79 9.49
N GLU A 101 6.50 7.30 10.29
CA GLU A 101 7.84 7.85 10.41
C GLU A 101 8.83 7.04 9.58
N TYR A 102 9.73 7.74 8.90
CA TYR A 102 10.86 7.13 8.21
C TYR A 102 12.12 7.99 8.37
N ALA A 103 13.28 7.34 8.49
CA ALA A 103 14.56 8.02 8.62
C ALA A 103 15.24 8.14 7.26
N VAL A 104 15.34 9.36 6.72
CA VAL A 104 16.10 9.68 5.51
C VAL A 104 17.39 10.36 5.94
N ALA A 105 18.55 9.85 5.49
CA ALA A 105 19.87 10.42 5.82
C ALA A 105 20.13 10.64 7.33
N GLY A 106 19.53 9.80 8.19
CA GLY A 106 19.66 9.90 9.65
C GLY A 106 18.64 10.81 10.34
N GLU A 107 17.85 11.57 9.58
CA GLU A 107 16.79 12.42 10.12
C GLU A 107 15.43 11.72 10.04
N ARG A 108 14.73 11.67 11.18
CA ARG A 108 13.37 11.14 11.26
C ARG A 108 12.39 12.15 10.71
N GLN A 109 11.62 11.72 9.72
CA GLN A 109 10.59 12.54 9.10
C GLN A 109 9.25 11.82 9.16
N THR A 110 8.20 12.60 9.41
CA THR A 110 6.82 12.11 9.38
C THR A 110 6.23 12.35 8.00
N TYR A 111 5.56 11.34 7.47
CA TYR A 111 4.83 11.39 6.22
C TYR A 111 3.36 11.10 6.48
N THR A 112 2.49 11.88 5.83
CA THR A 112 1.05 11.61 5.78
C THR A 112 0.62 11.42 4.35
N VAL A 113 0.12 10.24 4.03
CA VAL A 113 -0.35 9.86 2.70
C VAL A 113 -1.85 9.66 2.76
N GLU A 114 -2.60 10.46 2.01
CA GLU A 114 -4.04 10.32 1.85
C GLU A 114 -4.36 9.93 0.40
N ARG A 115 -4.97 8.76 0.24
CA ARG A 115 -5.52 8.30 -1.04
C ARG A 115 -7.04 8.26 -0.92
N SER A 116 -7.71 9.03 -1.75
CA SER A 116 -9.17 9.11 -1.79
C SER A 116 -9.69 8.86 -3.19
N TRP A 117 -10.90 8.34 -3.31
CA TRP A 117 -11.54 8.17 -4.60
C TRP A 117 -13.05 8.35 -4.52
N ARG A 118 -13.63 8.82 -5.62
CA ARG A 118 -15.07 9.01 -5.81
C ARG A 118 -15.55 8.34 -7.10
N ASP A 119 -16.61 7.56 -7.00
CA ASP A 119 -17.33 6.94 -8.11
C ASP A 119 -18.43 7.88 -8.61
N ASN A 120 -18.20 8.50 -9.77
CA ASN A 120 -19.19 9.38 -10.41
C ASN A 120 -20.16 8.58 -11.31
N GLY A 121 -20.26 7.25 -11.13
CA GLY A 121 -21.09 6.34 -11.92
C GLY A 121 -20.48 5.91 -13.25
N LYS A 122 -19.79 6.82 -13.95
CA LYS A 122 -19.09 6.52 -15.22
C LYS A 122 -17.62 6.14 -15.04
N ARG A 123 -16.93 6.81 -14.11
CA ARG A 123 -15.50 6.62 -13.81
C ARG A 123 -15.26 6.81 -12.32
N VAL A 124 -14.17 6.22 -11.85
CA VAL A 124 -13.65 6.49 -10.50
C VAL A 124 -12.56 7.55 -10.61
N GLN A 125 -12.76 8.67 -9.94
CA GLN A 125 -11.74 9.72 -9.81
C GLN A 125 -10.95 9.47 -8.52
N GLU A 126 -9.67 9.18 -8.68
CA GLU A 126 -8.73 9.02 -7.57
C GLU A 126 -7.96 10.32 -7.34
N THR A 127 -7.61 10.59 -6.08
CA THR A 127 -6.76 11.71 -5.66
C THR A 127 -5.78 11.21 -4.61
N LEU A 128 -4.50 11.48 -4.84
CA LEU A 128 -3.41 11.21 -3.91
C LEU A 128 -2.91 12.55 -3.38
N ARG A 129 -2.80 12.67 -2.05
CA ARG A 129 -2.17 13.79 -1.36
C ARG A 129 -1.10 13.24 -0.44
N VAL A 130 0.12 13.76 -0.58
CA VAL A 130 1.25 13.32 0.22
C VAL A 130 1.82 14.55 0.88
N ARG A 131 2.06 14.46 2.17
CA ARG A 131 2.60 15.57 2.96
C ARG A 131 3.77 15.11 3.81
N GLN A 132 4.79 15.95 3.89
CA GLN A 132 6.04 15.69 4.61
C GLN A 132 6.22 16.71 5.75
N GLY A 133 6.80 16.23 6.86
CA GLY A 133 7.18 17.07 7.99
C GLY A 133 6.14 17.09 9.13
N PRO A 134 6.47 17.79 10.24
CA PRO A 134 5.55 17.98 11.35
C PRO A 134 4.31 18.74 10.85
N GLU A 135 3.13 18.26 11.21
CA GLU A 135 1.83 18.81 10.76
C GLU A 135 1.64 18.84 9.23
N ALA A 136 2.43 18.07 8.48
CA ALA A 136 2.19 17.89 7.05
C ALA A 136 2.44 19.18 6.23
N ALA A 137 3.53 19.88 6.56
CA ALA A 137 3.89 21.22 6.09
C ALA A 137 4.14 21.33 4.57
N ASP A 138 4.75 20.32 3.95
CA ASP A 138 5.10 20.33 2.53
C ASP A 138 4.30 19.30 1.75
N GLU A 139 3.60 19.72 0.69
CA GLU A 139 2.90 18.81 -0.22
C GLU A 139 3.88 18.26 -1.27
N MET A 140 3.96 16.93 -1.36
CA MET A 140 4.78 16.23 -2.34
C MET A 140 3.94 15.83 -3.55
N ASP A 141 4.54 15.91 -4.73
CA ASP A 141 3.87 15.43 -5.94
C ASP A 141 3.86 13.89 -6.01
N ALA A 142 2.99 13.34 -6.88
CA ALA A 142 2.82 11.90 -7.03
C ALA A 142 4.06 11.18 -7.56
N GLY A 143 4.90 11.85 -8.37
CA GLY A 143 6.14 11.30 -8.90
C GLY A 143 7.22 11.19 -7.84
N GLN A 144 7.43 12.24 -7.04
CA GLN A 144 8.30 12.25 -5.87
C GLN A 144 7.89 11.16 -4.88
N TRP A 145 6.58 11.05 -4.60
CA TRP A 145 6.05 9.97 -3.76
C TRP A 145 6.37 8.59 -4.34
N SER A 146 6.15 8.38 -5.64
CA SER A 146 6.42 7.08 -6.28
C SER A 146 7.89 6.68 -6.15
N THR A 147 8.83 7.61 -6.36
CA THR A 147 10.26 7.35 -6.20
C THR A 147 10.60 7.02 -4.75
N LEU A 148 10.07 7.80 -3.80
CA LEU A 148 10.30 7.59 -2.38
C LEU A 148 9.75 6.24 -1.92
N ILE A 149 8.49 5.93 -2.19
CA ILE A 149 7.88 4.67 -1.75
C ILE A 149 8.54 3.46 -2.43
N HIS A 150 9.00 3.56 -3.67
CA HIS A 150 9.76 2.50 -4.33
C HIS A 150 11.12 2.24 -3.66
N GLY A 151 11.81 3.29 -3.22
CA GLY A 151 13.04 3.14 -2.45
C GLY A 151 12.81 2.58 -1.04
N LEU A 152 11.66 2.91 -0.42
CA LEU A 152 11.29 2.43 0.90
C LEU A 152 10.83 0.97 0.91
N ILE A 153 9.83 0.68 0.09
CA ILE A 153 9.14 -0.59 -0.01
C ILE A 153 8.87 -0.80 -1.49
N PRO A 154 9.81 -1.45 -2.22
CA PRO A 154 9.56 -1.84 -3.60
C PRO A 154 8.24 -2.62 -3.69
N PRO A 155 7.38 -2.35 -4.70
CA PRO A 155 6.07 -3.03 -4.83
C PRO A 155 6.17 -4.57 -4.80
N ALA A 156 7.28 -5.12 -5.30
CA ALA A 156 7.56 -6.56 -5.28
C ALA A 156 7.83 -7.12 -3.87
N LEU A 157 8.29 -6.29 -2.91
CA LEU A 157 8.50 -6.69 -1.52
C LEU A 157 7.27 -6.45 -0.64
N THR A 158 6.26 -5.73 -1.12
CA THR A 158 5.02 -5.43 -0.36
C THR A 158 4.36 -6.70 0.19
N GLN A 159 4.44 -7.83 -0.52
CA GLN A 159 3.92 -9.11 -0.05
C GLN A 159 4.67 -9.68 1.18
N LEU A 160 5.92 -9.29 1.42
CA LEU A 160 6.70 -9.68 2.59
C LEU A 160 6.47 -8.77 3.80
N PHE A 161 6.10 -7.51 3.57
CA PHE A 161 5.79 -6.58 4.67
C PHE A 161 4.33 -6.69 5.11
N PHE A 162 3.45 -7.08 4.19
CA PHE A 162 2.02 -7.16 4.42
C PHE A 162 1.49 -8.52 3.96
N PHE A 163 1.60 -9.55 4.82
CA PHE A 163 1.08 -10.90 4.59
C PHE A 163 0.06 -11.31 5.65
N ASP A 164 -0.88 -12.18 5.26
CA ASP A 164 -1.73 -12.92 6.20
C ASP A 164 -1.27 -14.37 6.32
N GLY A 165 -1.86 -15.13 7.23
CA GLY A 165 -1.50 -16.54 7.45
C GLY A 165 -1.65 -17.42 6.20
N GLU A 166 -2.59 -17.09 5.31
CA GLU A 166 -2.80 -17.82 4.05
C GLU A 166 -1.69 -17.51 3.04
N LYS A 167 -1.26 -16.24 2.94
CA LYS A 167 -0.15 -15.82 2.10
C LYS A 167 1.19 -16.40 2.55
N ILE A 168 1.44 -16.54 3.86
CA ILE A 168 2.65 -17.21 4.36
C ILE A 168 2.70 -18.67 3.89
N LEU A 169 1.58 -19.38 3.95
CA LEU A 169 1.48 -20.76 3.46
C LEU A 169 1.68 -20.85 1.94
N ALA A 170 1.18 -19.86 1.18
CA ALA A 170 1.43 -19.77 -0.25
C ALA A 170 2.91 -19.54 -0.58
N LEU A 171 3.58 -18.68 0.20
CA LEU A 171 5.02 -18.43 0.10
C LEU A 171 5.85 -19.69 0.43
N SER A 172 5.36 -20.56 1.33
CA SER A 172 6.09 -21.79 1.70
C SER A 172 5.89 -22.96 0.74
N ASN A 173 4.73 -23.07 0.08
CA ASN A 173 4.29 -24.36 -0.47
C ASN A 173 4.34 -24.58 -2.00
N GLY A 174 4.50 -23.60 -2.90
CA GLY A 174 4.32 -23.99 -4.33
C GLY A 174 4.63 -23.08 -5.53
N ALA A 175 5.10 -21.85 -5.41
CA ALA A 175 5.38 -21.00 -6.60
C ALA A 175 6.88 -20.67 -6.74
N ARG A 176 7.70 -21.73 -6.65
CA ARG A 176 9.13 -21.65 -6.36
C ARG A 176 9.93 -20.75 -7.31
N ASP A 177 9.76 -20.84 -8.63
CA ASP A 177 10.76 -20.18 -9.51
C ASP A 177 10.47 -18.70 -9.81
N VAL A 178 9.23 -18.37 -10.20
CA VAL A 178 8.89 -16.99 -10.62
C VAL A 178 8.80 -16.05 -9.41
N GLN A 179 8.19 -16.49 -8.31
CA GLN A 179 8.06 -15.65 -7.11
C GLN A 179 9.39 -15.55 -6.34
N GLN A 180 10.22 -16.61 -6.28
CA GLN A 180 11.58 -16.45 -5.73
C GLN A 180 12.46 -15.59 -6.62
N ALA A 181 12.34 -15.66 -7.96
CA ALA A 181 13.09 -14.79 -8.84
C ALA A 181 12.66 -13.32 -8.70
N ALA A 182 11.36 -13.04 -8.61
CA ALA A 182 10.83 -11.71 -8.34
C ALA A 182 11.28 -11.19 -6.97
N LEU A 183 11.22 -12.04 -5.94
CA LEU A 183 11.71 -11.74 -4.59
C LEU A 183 13.21 -11.45 -4.59
N ALA A 184 14.02 -12.31 -5.19
CA ALA A 184 15.47 -12.15 -5.27
C ALA A 184 15.84 -10.88 -6.04
N ARG A 185 15.14 -10.57 -7.13
CA ARG A 185 15.32 -9.31 -7.88
C ARG A 185 14.93 -8.09 -7.05
N ALA A 186 13.85 -8.16 -6.28
CA ALA A 186 13.40 -7.07 -5.44
C ALA A 186 14.33 -6.83 -4.24
N ILE A 187 14.88 -7.89 -3.63
CA ILE A 187 15.94 -7.79 -2.62
C ILE A 187 17.22 -7.20 -3.24
N ARG A 188 17.62 -7.66 -4.43
CA ARG A 188 18.78 -7.11 -5.15
C ARG A 188 18.62 -5.61 -5.44
N SER A 189 17.45 -5.19 -5.91
CA SER A 189 17.15 -3.77 -6.16
C SER A 189 17.15 -2.96 -4.86
N LEU A 190 16.60 -3.49 -3.77
CA LEU A 190 16.67 -2.84 -2.46
C LEU A 190 18.11 -2.70 -1.95
N LEU A 191 18.99 -3.65 -2.28
CA LEU A 191 20.42 -3.61 -1.97
C LEU A 191 21.24 -2.78 -2.98
N GLY A 192 20.61 -2.21 -4.02
CA GLY A 192 21.28 -1.44 -5.08
C GLY A 192 22.17 -2.27 -6.00
N LEU A 193 21.98 -3.59 -6.03
CA LEU A 193 22.76 -4.51 -6.87
C LEU A 193 22.34 -4.45 -8.34
N ASP A 194 21.15 -3.92 -8.63
CA ASP A 194 20.66 -3.63 -9.98
C ASP A 194 21.52 -2.58 -10.69
N VAL A 195 21.95 -1.53 -9.99
CA VAL A 195 22.86 -0.51 -10.53
C VAL A 195 24.21 -1.11 -10.90
N VAL A 196 24.72 -2.04 -10.09
CA VAL A 196 25.99 -2.73 -10.33
C VAL A 196 25.88 -3.70 -11.51
N GLU A 197 24.79 -4.47 -11.59
CA GLU A 197 24.52 -5.37 -12.71
C GLU A 197 24.38 -4.59 -14.04
N GLN A 198 23.71 -3.43 -14.00
CA GLN A 198 23.54 -2.58 -15.19
C GLN A 198 24.87 -1.96 -15.65
N LEU A 199 25.69 -1.45 -14.72
CA LEU A 199 27.04 -0.97 -15.04
C LEU A 199 27.93 -2.09 -15.62
N HIS A 200 27.83 -3.31 -15.11
CA HIS A 200 28.57 -4.44 -15.65
C HIS A 200 28.12 -4.78 -17.07
N ALA A 201 26.81 -4.78 -17.33
CA ALA A 201 26.26 -5.01 -18.66
C ALA A 201 26.74 -3.95 -19.66
N ASP A 202 26.69 -2.67 -19.29
CA ASP A 202 27.12 -1.54 -20.12
C ASP A 202 28.63 -1.59 -20.43
N MET A 203 29.45 -2.12 -19.52
CA MET A 203 30.89 -2.33 -19.74
C MET A 203 31.22 -3.55 -20.60
N SER A 204 30.29 -4.47 -20.79
CA SER A 204 30.47 -5.69 -21.59
C SER A 204 29.99 -5.57 -23.04
N VAL A 205 29.63 -4.35 -23.47
CA VAL A 205 29.30 -3.97 -24.85
C VAL A 205 30.49 -3.27 -25.50
#